data_AF-I3NN55-F1
#
_entry.id   AF-I3NN55-F1
#
_cell.length_a   1.000
_cell.length_b   1.000
_cell.length_c   1.000
_cell.angle_alpha   90.00
_cell.angle_beta   90.00
_cell.angle_gamma   90.00
#
_symmetry.space_group_name_H-M   'P 1'
#
loop_
_entity.id
_entity.type
_entity.pdbx_description
1 polymer ?
#
loop_
_entity_poly.entity_id
_entity_poly.type
_entity_poly.pdbx_seq_one_letter_code
_entity_poly.pdbx_strand_id
1 'polypeptide(L)' 'MADPRLRLRDNAPGRFFVDSECTDCDTCRCLAPGLFARNDEAGYSYVVRQPVDDDEADELYEAMDRCPADAIGEM' A
#
# COMPACT_ATOMS: atom_id res chain seq x y z
N MET A 1 2.10 -9.57 8.49
CA MET A 1 3.03 -8.44 8.41
C MET A 1 3.73 -8.54 7.08
N ALA A 2 3.76 -7.45 6.33
CA ALA A 2 4.22 -7.48 4.95
C ALA A 2 5.67 -7.95 4.81
N ASP A 3 5.95 -8.76 3.79
CA ASP A 3 7.31 -9.24 3.49
C ASP A 3 7.93 -8.40 2.36
N PRO A 4 9.05 -7.69 2.61
CA PRO A 4 9.77 -6.95 1.57
C PRO A 4 10.20 -7.79 0.37
N ARG A 5 10.38 -9.11 0.53
CA ARG A 5 10.71 -10.04 -0.56
C ARG A 5 9.54 -10.26 -1.53
N LEU A 6 8.32 -10.00 -1.06
CA LEU A 6 7.08 -10.13 -1.82
C LEU A 6 6.59 -8.78 -2.36
N ARG A 7 7.37 -7.70 -2.19
CA ARG A 7 7.07 -6.36 -2.70
C ARG A 7 6.67 -6.41 -4.17
N LEU A 8 5.50 -5.87 -4.48
CA LEU A 8 5.02 -5.77 -5.86
C LEU A 8 5.86 -4.75 -6.64
N ARG A 9 6.08 -5.05 -7.92
CA ARG A 9 6.91 -4.23 -8.82
C ARG A 9 6.34 -2.85 -9.11
N ASP A 10 5.02 -2.70 -9.00
CA ASP A 10 4.31 -1.46 -9.32
C ASP A 10 4.40 -0.40 -8.21
N ASN A 11 4.88 -0.79 -7.02
CA ASN A 11 5.06 0.17 -5.95
C ASN A 11 6.10 1.22 -6.34
N ALA A 12 5.77 2.48 -6.09
CA ALA A 12 6.70 3.58 -6.16
C ALA A 12 7.96 3.29 -5.32
N PRO A 13 9.15 3.68 -5.79
CA PRO A 13 10.37 3.51 -5.02
C PRO A 13 10.27 4.31 -3.72
N GLY A 14 10.66 3.69 -2.60
CA GLY A 14 10.61 4.32 -1.28
C GLY A 14 10.33 3.34 -0.15
N ARG A 15 10.02 3.93 1.01
CA ARG A 15 9.81 3.26 2.30
C ARG A 15 8.58 2.36 2.28
N PHE A 16 7.44 2.88 1.84
CA PHE A 16 6.17 2.16 1.88
C PHE A 16 5.98 1.30 0.63
N PHE A 17 5.39 0.12 0.84
CA PHE A 17 5.11 -0.83 -0.24
C PHE A 17 3.90 -1.71 0.09
N VAL A 18 3.27 -2.24 -0.96
CA VAL A 18 2.33 -3.37 -0.89
C VAL A 18 3.00 -4.62 -1.42
N ASP A 19 2.83 -5.73 -0.74
CA ASP A 19 3.34 -7.02 -1.19
C ASP A 19 2.28 -7.87 -1.91
N SER A 20 2.69 -9.04 -2.38
CA SER A 20 1.82 -9.96 -3.12
C SER A 20 0.76 -10.66 -2.27
N GLU A 21 0.70 -10.44 -0.95
CA GLU A 21 -0.38 -10.95 -0.09
C GLU A 21 -1.64 -10.06 -0.17
N CYS A 22 -1.58 -8.95 -0.90
CA CYS A 22 -2.72 -8.08 -1.14
C CYS A 22 -3.92 -8.83 -1.74
N THR A 23 -5.09 -8.70 -1.10
CA THR A 23 -6.35 -9.34 -1.51
C THR A 23 -7.33 -8.41 -2.24
N ASP A 24 -6.89 -7.20 -2.62
CA ASP A 24 -7.72 -6.18 -3.26
C ASP A 24 -8.99 -5.80 -2.49
N CYS A 25 -8.89 -5.74 -1.16
CA CYS A 25 -10.00 -5.39 -0.26
C CYS A 25 -10.44 -3.91 -0.32
N ASP A 26 -9.78 -3.07 -1.12
CA ASP A 26 -10.04 -1.62 -1.29
C ASP A 26 -9.75 -0.72 -0.06
N THR A 27 -9.54 -1.27 1.15
CA THR A 27 -9.38 -0.47 2.38
C THR A 27 -8.31 0.63 2.25
N CYS A 28 -7.14 0.31 1.68
CA CYS A 28 -6.05 1.28 1.51
C CYS A 28 -6.40 2.44 0.57
N ARG A 29 -7.19 2.21 -0.47
CA ARG A 29 -7.61 3.25 -1.41
C ARG A 29 -8.73 4.12 -0.86
N CYS A 30 -9.56 3.56 0.04
CA CYS A 30 -10.55 4.35 0.77
C CYS A 30 -9.90 5.32 1.77
N LEU A 31 -8.83 4.86 2.44
CA LEU A 31 -8.13 5.64 3.46
C LEU A 31 -7.13 6.63 2.87
N ALA A 32 -6.41 6.22 1.83
CA ALA A 32 -5.35 7.01 1.20
C ALA A 32 -5.47 6.97 -0.33
N PRO A 33 -6.55 7.52 -0.93
CA PRO A 33 -6.82 7.47 -2.37
C PRO A 33 -5.75 8.15 -3.22
N GLY A 34 -4.98 9.08 -2.65
CA GLY A 34 -3.89 9.78 -3.33
C GLY A 34 -2.56 9.01 -3.36
N LEU A 35 -2.42 7.96 -2.55
CA LEU A 35 -1.18 7.20 -2.33
C LEU A 35 -1.26 5.77 -2.83
N PHE A 36 -2.47 5.21 -2.94
CA PHE A 36 -2.70 3.85 -3.45
C PHE A 36 -3.47 3.87 -4.76
N ALA A 37 -3.09 2.97 -5.66
CA ALA A 37 -3.83 2.68 -6.89
C ALA A 37 -4.07 1.19 -7.02
N ARG A 38 -5.06 0.83 -7.82
CA ARG A 38 -5.36 -0.56 -8.18
C ARG A 38 -4.64 -0.92 -9.47
N ASN A 39 -4.09 -2.13 -9.54
CA ASN A 39 -3.72 -2.75 -10.79
C ASN A 39 -4.92 -3.56 -11.30
N ASP A 40 -5.65 -3.03 -12.28
CA ASP A 40 -6.86 -3.66 -12.84
C ASP A 40 -6.56 -4.97 -13.61
N GLU A 41 -5.33 -5.17 -14.10
CA GLU A 41 -4.95 -6.40 -14.81
C GLU A 41 -4.66 -7.54 -13.86
N ALA A 42 -3.98 -7.25 -12.75
CA ALA A 42 -3.50 -8.26 -11.81
C ALA A 42 -4.33 -8.39 -10.53
N GLY A 43 -5.23 -7.45 -10.26
CA GLY A 43 -6.17 -7.53 -9.14
C GLY A 43 -5.52 -7.34 -7.77
N TYR A 44 -4.63 -6.35 -7.63
CA TYR A 44 -4.05 -5.95 -6.34
C TYR A 44 -3.91 -4.43 -6.24
N SER A 45 -3.68 -3.94 -5.01
CA SER A 45 -3.33 -2.54 -4.76
C SER A 45 -1.82 -2.36 -4.68
N TYR A 46 -1.33 -1.16 -5.00
CA TYR A 46 0.08 -0.79 -4.87
C TYR A 46 0.21 0.68 -4.48
N VAL A 47 1.35 1.03 -3.88
CA VAL A 47 1.68 2.43 -3.55
C VAL A 47 2.06 3.15 -4.85
N VAL A 48 1.27 4.12 -5.30
CA VAL A 48 1.55 4.87 -6.54
C VAL A 48 2.58 5.98 -6.33
N ARG A 49 2.68 6.51 -5.10
CA ARG A 49 3.71 7.48 -4.69
C ARG A 49 3.92 7.42 -3.19
N GLN A 50 5.09 7.87 -2.75
CA GLN A 50 5.39 8.01 -1.33
C GLN A 50 4.72 9.27 -0.76
N PRO A 51 4.39 9.29 0.54
CA PRO A 51 3.82 10.46 1.20
C PRO A 51 4.85 11.60 1.20
N VAL A 52 4.39 12.84 1.02
CA VAL A 52 5.27 14.02 0.96
C VAL A 52 5.21 14.90 2.22
N ASP A 53 4.24 14.64 3.10
CA ASP A 53 4.01 15.33 4.36
C ASP A 53 3.51 14.35 5.43
N ASP A 54 3.43 14.84 6.68
CA ASP A 54 3.04 14.04 7.84
C ASP A 54 1.56 13.59 7.78
N ASP A 55 0.67 14.39 7.19
CA ASP A 55 -0.75 14.03 7.05
C ASP A 55 -0.90 12.81 6.12
N GLU A 56 -0.25 12.82 4.95
CA GLU A 56 -0.24 11.68 4.03
C GLU A 56 0.45 10.44 4.64
N ALA A 57 1.47 10.65 5.48
CA ALA A 57 2.12 9.55 6.19
C ALA A 57 1.16 8.89 7.19
N ASP A 58 0.37 9.68 7.93
CA ASP A 58 -0.64 9.19 8.87
C ASP A 58 -1.73 8.38 8.15
N GLU A 59 -2.20 8.85 6.99
CA GLU A 59 -3.13 8.08 6.14
C GLU A 59 -2.55 6.73 5.71
N LEU A 60 -1.24 6.69 5.41
CA LEU A 60 -0.54 5.46 5.05
C LEU A 60 -0.40 4.50 6.23
N TYR A 61 -0.10 5.02 7.42
CA TYR A 61 -0.05 4.25 8.66
C TYR A 61 -1.43 3.70 9.03
N GLU A 62 -2.49 4.50 8.86
CA GLU A 62 -3.86 4.04 9.07
C GLU A 62 -4.23 2.94 8.06
N ALA A 63 -3.87 3.11 6.78
CA ALA A 63 -4.07 2.08 5.77
C ALA A 63 -3.34 0.78 6.10
N MET A 64 -2.12 0.88 6.65
CA MET A 64 -1.32 -0.26 7.10
C MET A 64 -2.00 -1.01 8.25
N ASP A 65 -2.42 -0.31 9.31
CA ASP A 65 -3.11 -0.90 10.48
C ASP A 65 -4.46 -1.53 10.11
N ARG A 66 -5.16 -0.94 9.14
CA ARG A 66 -6.48 -1.40 8.69
C ARG A 66 -6.41 -2.49 7.63
N CYS A 67 -5.23 -2.85 7.13
CA CYS A 67 -5.10 -3.87 6.09
C CYS A 67 -5.42 -5.26 6.64
N PRO A 68 -6.51 -5.93 6.21
CA PRO A 68 -6.90 -7.24 6.75
C PRO A 68 -5.92 -8.38 6.39
N ALA A 69 -5.10 -8.16 5.36
CA ALA A 69 -4.08 -9.11 4.91
C ALA A 69 -2.68 -8.75 5.44
N ASP A 70 -2.53 -7.66 6.21
CA ASP A 70 -1.23 -7.14 6.64
C ASP A 70 -0.21 -6.99 5.47
N ALA A 71 -0.71 -6.75 4.26
CA ALA A 71 0.08 -6.74 3.01
C ALA A 71 0.79 -5.40 2.75
N ILE A 72 0.58 -4.41 3.61
CA ILE A 72 1.19 -3.08 3.52
C ILE A 72 2.31 -3.02 4.54
N GLY A 73 3.48 -2.57 4.12
CA GLY A 73 4.65 -2.50 4.98
C GLY A 73 5.50 -1.26 4.72
N GLU A 74 6.42 -1.01 5.65
CA GLU A 74 7.49 -0.04 5.52
C GLU A 74 8.86 -0.70 5.67
N MET A 75 9.88 -0.13 5.01
CA MET A 75 11.30 -0.52 5.13
C MET A 75 12.15 0.61 5.70
#